data_AF-A0A349EUK6-F1
#
_entry.id   AF-A0A349EUK6-F1
#
_cell.length_a   1.000
_cell.length_b   1.000
_cell.length_c   1.000
_cell.angle_alpha   90.00
_cell.angle_beta   90.00
_cell.angle_gamma   90.00
#
_symmetry.space_group_name_H-M   'P 1'
#
loop_
_entity.id
_entity.type
_entity.pdbx_description
1 polymer ?
#
loop_
_entity_poly.entity_id
_entity_poly.type
_entity_poly.pdbx_seq_one_letter_code
_entity_poly.pdbx_strand_id
1 'polypeptide(L)'
;MITRKEEKDPKKRILSACVKMFIERGFKKTTMLDIIKEADVSAGTFQNIFKTKDGVLAELLESMFNNQFDLAYKIANKTTSLPFIYGIETAIQLSITELNENIREVYIEAYTQPYLSEILYQKTSTELFKIFKKYNPTWQESDFYEAEIGTSGMMRSFMLKPCDKYFTLNKKIERFLSMSFDVYHLGKEEQGIIISYITSLDLISISNNVMKKLFSTLEMTFDFKFSNENENN
;
A
#
# COMPACT_ATOMS: atom_id res chain seq x y z
N MET A 1 24.40 -17.58 9.05
CA MET A 1 24.25 -18.31 10.33
C MET A 1 23.35 -17.48 11.22
N ILE A 2 22.04 -17.77 11.19
CA ILE A 2 21.06 -17.18 12.10
C ILE A 2 21.28 -17.84 13.46
N THR A 3 21.41 -17.05 14.53
CA THR A 3 21.66 -17.60 15.87
C THR A 3 20.35 -18.16 16.43
N ARG A 4 20.40 -19.31 17.12
CA ARG A 4 19.31 -20.03 17.84
C ARG A 4 18.37 -19.17 18.73
N LYS A 5 18.65 -17.87 18.88
CA LYS A 5 17.89 -16.89 19.64
C LYS A 5 16.83 -16.18 18.78
N GLU A 6 17.03 -16.08 17.46
CA GLU A 6 16.06 -15.48 16.52
C GLU A 6 14.90 -16.42 16.18
N GLU A 7 15.12 -17.74 16.15
CA GLU A 7 14.07 -18.79 16.06
C GLU A 7 13.04 -18.72 17.21
N LYS A 8 13.31 -17.96 18.28
CA LYS A 8 12.50 -17.93 19.50
C LYS A 8 11.71 -16.65 19.72
N ASP A 9 11.84 -15.61 18.88
CA ASP A 9 11.09 -14.37 19.11
C ASP A 9 9.60 -14.56 18.74
N PRO A 10 8.68 -14.60 19.74
CA PRO A 10 7.27 -14.78 19.45
C PRO A 10 6.69 -13.60 18.67
N LYS A 11 7.28 -12.38 18.78
CA LYS A 11 6.85 -11.22 18.00
C LYS A 11 7.09 -11.46 16.51
N LYS A 12 8.30 -11.89 16.12
CA LYS A 12 8.63 -12.22 14.73
C LYS A 12 7.70 -13.31 14.20
N ARG A 13 7.54 -14.42 14.92
CA ARG A 13 6.66 -15.54 14.49
C ARG A 13 5.21 -15.12 14.26
N ILE A 14 4.66 -14.29 15.15
CA ILE A 14 3.31 -13.75 14.99
C ILE A 14 3.21 -12.86 13.74
N LEU A 15 4.18 -11.96 13.54
CA LEU A 15 4.22 -11.09 12.35
C LEU A 15 4.31 -11.91 11.06
N SER A 16 5.21 -12.91 11.00
CA SER A 16 5.35 -13.80 9.85
C SER A 16 4.06 -14.55 9.54
N ALA A 17 3.43 -15.13 10.56
CA ALA A 17 2.15 -15.82 10.42
C ALA A 17 1.06 -14.89 9.89
N CYS A 18 0.94 -13.68 10.43
CA CYS A 18 -0.07 -12.73 9.98
C CYS A 18 0.15 -12.28 8.53
N VAL A 19 1.37 -11.87 8.19
CA VAL A 19 1.70 -11.40 6.83
C VAL A 19 1.42 -12.51 5.83
N LYS A 20 1.88 -13.73 6.11
CA LYS A 20 1.60 -14.90 5.29
C LYS A 20 0.10 -15.11 5.11
N MET A 21 -0.65 -15.19 6.20
CA MET A 21 -2.08 -15.47 6.16
C MET A 21 -2.91 -14.35 5.53
N PHE A 22 -2.57 -13.09 5.74
CA PHE A 22 -3.28 -11.97 5.13
C PHE A 22 -3.12 -11.97 3.62
N ILE A 23 -1.91 -12.25 3.12
CA ILE A 23 -1.63 -12.28 1.69
C ILE A 23 -2.18 -13.55 1.03
N GLU A 24 -2.17 -14.71 1.70
CA GLU A 24 -2.65 -15.98 1.12
C GLU A 24 -4.16 -16.18 1.26
N ARG A 25 -4.75 -15.79 2.41
CA ARG A 25 -6.15 -16.09 2.75
C ARG A 25 -7.05 -14.86 2.79
N GLY A 26 -6.47 -13.67 2.82
CA GLY A 26 -7.19 -12.41 3.03
C GLY A 26 -7.26 -12.01 4.49
N PHE A 27 -7.32 -10.70 4.73
CA PHE A 27 -7.35 -10.14 6.07
C PHE A 27 -8.64 -10.53 6.79
N LYS A 28 -9.81 -10.46 6.15
CA LYS A 28 -11.10 -10.68 6.82
C LYS A 28 -11.31 -12.13 7.26
N LYS A 29 -10.79 -13.08 6.48
CA LYS A 29 -10.91 -14.52 6.75
C LYS A 29 -9.92 -15.03 7.80
N THR A 30 -8.89 -14.24 8.12
CA THR A 30 -7.86 -14.62 9.09
C THR A 30 -8.24 -14.17 10.50
N THR A 31 -8.50 -15.14 11.38
CA THR A 31 -8.82 -14.89 12.79
C THR A 31 -7.58 -14.84 13.68
N MET A 32 -7.70 -14.26 14.88
CA MET A 32 -6.61 -14.30 15.88
C MET A 32 -6.23 -15.73 16.27
N LEU A 33 -7.19 -16.65 16.33
CA LEU A 33 -6.93 -18.05 16.66
C LEU A 33 -6.11 -18.75 15.58
N ASP A 34 -6.39 -18.44 14.31
CA ASP A 34 -5.61 -19.00 13.20
C ASP A 34 -4.16 -18.51 13.28
N ILE A 35 -3.96 -17.21 13.57
CA ILE A 35 -2.62 -16.63 13.73
C ILE A 35 -1.89 -17.25 14.92
N ILE A 36 -2.54 -17.39 16.08
CA ILE A 36 -1.96 -17.99 17.28
C ILE A 36 -1.49 -19.42 16.99
N LYS A 37 -2.30 -20.18 16.23
CA LYS A 37 -2.00 -21.54 15.83
C LYS A 37 -0.84 -21.62 14.83
N GLU A 38 -0.85 -20.79 13.79
CA GLU A 38 0.22 -20.75 12.78
C GLU A 38 1.55 -20.26 13.38
N ALA A 39 1.49 -19.26 14.25
CA ALA A 39 2.67 -18.73 14.94
C ALA A 39 3.18 -19.65 16.05
N ASP A 40 2.41 -20.68 16.45
CA ASP A 40 2.66 -21.59 17.57
C ASP A 40 3.09 -20.83 18.85
N VAL A 41 2.18 -19.94 19.28
CA VAL A 41 2.28 -19.16 20.52
C VAL A 41 1.03 -19.39 21.37
N SER A 42 1.08 -19.00 22.65
CA SER A 42 -0.13 -19.00 23.49
C SER A 42 -0.98 -17.75 23.24
N ALA A 43 -2.28 -17.82 23.51
CA ALA A 43 -3.16 -16.64 23.45
C ALA A 43 -2.70 -15.50 24.38
N GLY A 44 -2.16 -15.84 25.56
CA GLY A 44 -1.59 -14.85 26.48
C GLY A 44 -0.33 -14.19 25.92
N THR A 45 0.54 -14.95 25.25
CA THR A 45 1.71 -14.41 24.55
C THR A 45 1.29 -13.46 23.44
N PHE A 46 0.30 -13.82 22.63
CA PHE A 46 -0.23 -12.95 21.58
C PHE A 46 -0.76 -11.65 22.16
N GLN A 47 -1.66 -11.70 23.15
CA GLN A 47 -2.26 -10.51 23.79
C GLN A 47 -1.21 -9.58 24.44
N ASN A 48 -0.15 -10.14 25.01
CA ASN A 48 0.95 -9.36 25.58
C ASN A 48 1.76 -8.60 24.53
N ILE A 49 1.91 -9.16 23.33
CA ILE A 49 2.74 -8.57 22.26
C ILE A 49 1.90 -7.68 21.34
N PHE A 50 0.76 -8.19 20.89
CA PHE A 50 -0.17 -7.50 20.00
C PHE A 50 -1.54 -7.41 20.65
N LYS A 51 -1.92 -6.19 21.04
CA LYS A 51 -3.24 -5.91 21.63
C LYS A 51 -4.37 -6.13 20.63
N THR A 52 -4.14 -5.84 19.34
CA THR A 52 -5.11 -6.02 18.25
C THR A 52 -4.42 -6.47 16.96
N LYS A 53 -5.21 -6.91 15.97
CA LYS A 53 -4.75 -7.28 14.63
C LYS A 53 -4.14 -6.08 13.86
N ASP A 54 -4.45 -4.85 14.30
CA ASP A 54 -4.03 -3.61 13.64
C ASP A 54 -2.54 -3.32 13.82
N GLY A 55 -1.96 -3.67 14.98
CA GLY A 55 -0.53 -3.44 15.23
C GLY A 55 0.38 -4.23 14.27
N VAL A 56 -0.08 -5.39 13.84
CA VAL A 56 0.60 -6.20 12.82
C VAL A 56 0.41 -5.58 11.42
N LEU A 57 -0.81 -5.11 11.13
CA LEU A 57 -1.11 -4.49 9.85
C LEU A 57 -0.27 -3.22 9.64
N ALA A 58 0.00 -2.44 10.69
CA ALA A 58 0.89 -1.27 10.64
C ALA A 58 2.30 -1.59 10.13
N GLU A 59 2.92 -2.67 10.63
CA GLU A 59 4.27 -3.11 10.22
C GLU A 59 4.30 -3.59 8.75
N LEU A 60 3.24 -4.27 8.31
CA LEU A 60 3.07 -4.66 6.91
C LEU A 60 2.91 -3.42 6.01
N LEU A 61 2.08 -2.46 6.43
CA LEU A 61 1.85 -1.23 5.68
C LEU A 61 3.12 -0.43 5.51
N GLU A 62 3.93 -0.27 6.56
CA GLU A 62 5.21 0.42 6.45
C GLU A 62 6.13 -0.19 5.38
N SER A 63 6.20 -1.51 5.31
CA SER A 63 6.96 -2.22 4.28
C SER A 63 6.37 -2.05 2.87
N MET A 64 5.06 -1.94 2.75
CA MET A 64 4.37 -1.72 1.47
C MET A 64 4.56 -0.29 0.97
N PHE A 65 4.34 0.72 1.82
CA PHE A 65 4.45 2.14 1.51
C PHE A 65 5.87 2.53 1.09
N ASN A 66 6.88 2.13 1.86
CA ASN A 66 8.28 2.49 1.55
C ASN A 66 8.72 1.93 0.19
N ASN A 67 8.28 0.72 -0.17
CA ASN A 67 8.65 0.10 -1.45
C ASN A 67 8.01 0.77 -2.67
N GLN A 68 6.80 1.34 -2.53
CA GLN A 68 6.07 1.95 -3.65
C GLN A 68 6.65 3.30 -4.04
N PHE A 69 6.89 4.20 -3.08
CA PHE A 69 7.51 5.49 -3.36
C PHE A 69 8.92 5.33 -3.94
N ASP A 70 9.77 4.48 -3.34
CA ASP A 70 11.12 4.21 -3.85
C ASP A 70 11.13 3.74 -5.31
N LEU A 71 10.14 2.96 -5.72
CA LEU A 71 9.99 2.53 -7.10
C LEU A 71 9.45 3.65 -7.98
N ALA A 72 8.47 4.41 -7.53
CA ALA A 72 7.95 5.55 -8.27
C ALA A 72 9.06 6.58 -8.56
N TYR A 73 9.93 6.86 -7.59
CA TYR A 73 11.13 7.68 -7.78
C TYR A 73 12.08 7.09 -8.85
N LYS A 74 12.22 5.76 -8.92
CA LYS A 74 13.04 5.08 -9.94
C LYS A 74 12.41 5.13 -11.34
N ILE A 75 11.10 4.92 -11.44
CA ILE A 75 10.37 4.92 -12.72
C ILE A 75 10.30 6.34 -13.30
N ALA A 76 10.10 7.35 -12.44
CA ALA A 76 10.03 8.74 -12.87
C ALA A 76 11.30 9.21 -13.60
N ASN A 77 12.44 8.54 -13.43
CA ASN A 77 13.77 8.97 -13.90
C ASN A 77 14.11 10.40 -13.41
N LYS A 78 15.40 10.80 -13.42
CA LYS A 78 15.82 12.13 -12.92
C LYS A 78 15.33 13.33 -13.76
N THR A 79 14.49 13.10 -14.77
CA THR A 79 14.11 14.07 -15.82
C THR A 79 12.69 14.59 -15.72
N THR A 80 11.91 14.18 -14.71
CA THR A 80 10.47 14.43 -14.68
C THR A 80 10.04 15.22 -13.43
N SER A 81 8.98 16.04 -13.52
CA SER A 81 8.49 16.86 -12.40
C SER A 81 7.96 15.99 -11.24
N LEU A 82 8.02 16.50 -10.01
CA LEU A 82 7.64 15.74 -8.81
C LEU A 82 6.21 15.15 -8.86
N PRO A 83 5.20 15.80 -9.46
CA PRO A 83 3.85 15.23 -9.57
C PRO A 83 3.77 13.89 -10.31
N PHE A 84 4.74 13.55 -11.17
CA PHE A 84 4.79 12.22 -11.78
C PHE A 84 4.99 11.12 -10.76
N ILE A 85 5.74 11.37 -9.68
CA ILE A 85 5.98 10.38 -8.63
C ILE A 85 4.66 10.00 -7.97
N TYR A 86 3.86 11.00 -7.57
CA TYR A 86 2.52 10.78 -7.02
C TYR A 86 1.65 9.98 -8.01
N GLY A 87 1.63 10.39 -9.28
CA GLY A 87 0.82 9.72 -10.29
C GLY A 87 1.21 8.26 -10.51
N ILE A 88 2.51 7.96 -10.59
CA ILE A 88 3.03 6.59 -10.76
C ILE A 88 2.73 5.74 -9.52
N GLU A 89 3.01 6.26 -8.32
CA GLU A 89 2.77 5.58 -7.05
C GLU A 89 1.30 5.19 -6.92
N THR A 90 0.40 6.16 -7.12
CA THR A 90 -1.05 5.95 -7.05
C THR A 90 -1.55 4.95 -8.11
N ALA A 91 -1.02 5.03 -9.33
CA ALA A 91 -1.38 4.09 -10.40
C ALA A 91 -0.95 2.66 -10.07
N ILE A 92 0.26 2.48 -9.51
CA ILE A 92 0.76 1.18 -9.04
C ILE A 92 -0.12 0.68 -7.88
N GLN A 93 -0.44 1.53 -6.91
CA GLN A 93 -1.25 1.14 -5.76
C GLN A 93 -2.64 0.64 -6.20
N LEU A 94 -3.35 1.40 -7.04
CA LEU A 94 -4.65 1.00 -7.59
C LEU A 94 -4.53 -0.28 -8.41
N SER A 95 -3.50 -0.42 -9.25
CA SER A 95 -3.27 -1.61 -10.06
C SER A 95 -3.02 -2.86 -9.22
N ILE A 96 -2.21 -2.77 -8.16
CA ILE A 96 -1.97 -3.88 -7.22
C ILE A 96 -3.28 -4.33 -6.58
N THR A 97 -4.13 -3.39 -6.15
CA THR A 97 -5.44 -3.76 -5.57
C THR A 97 -6.40 -4.39 -6.56
N GLU A 98 -6.26 -4.11 -7.86
CA GLU A 98 -7.04 -4.80 -8.90
C GLU A 98 -6.52 -6.19 -9.24
N LEU A 99 -5.21 -6.41 -9.09
CA LEU A 99 -4.58 -7.69 -9.41
C LEU A 99 -4.65 -8.71 -8.27
N ASN A 100 -4.81 -8.26 -7.02
CA ASN A 100 -4.79 -9.14 -5.85
C ASN A 100 -5.83 -8.72 -4.80
N GLU A 101 -6.88 -9.54 -4.64
CA GLU A 101 -8.00 -9.27 -3.73
C GLU A 101 -7.58 -9.29 -2.25
N ASN A 102 -6.63 -10.14 -1.87
CA ASN A 102 -6.14 -10.22 -0.50
C ASN A 102 -5.37 -8.94 -0.13
N ILE A 103 -4.57 -8.41 -1.05
CA ILE A 103 -3.89 -7.12 -0.88
C ILE A 103 -4.92 -5.97 -0.89
N ARG A 104 -5.95 -6.03 -1.73
CA ARG A 104 -7.05 -5.06 -1.71
C ARG A 104 -7.71 -4.99 -0.33
N GLU A 105 -8.02 -6.13 0.28
CA GLU A 105 -8.58 -6.17 1.64
C GLU A 105 -7.66 -5.50 2.66
N VAL A 106 -6.35 -5.77 2.59
CA VAL A 106 -5.34 -5.17 3.45
C VAL A 106 -5.33 -3.63 3.32
N TYR A 107 -5.31 -3.10 2.10
CA TYR A 107 -5.35 -1.65 1.89
C TYR A 107 -6.66 -1.03 2.36
N ILE A 108 -7.80 -1.62 2.02
CA ILE A 108 -9.11 -1.11 2.45
C ILE A 108 -9.16 -1.03 3.98
N GLU A 109 -8.67 -2.06 4.67
CA GLU A 109 -8.63 -2.06 6.13
C GLU A 109 -7.72 -0.96 6.67
N ALA A 110 -6.53 -0.79 6.09
CA ALA A 110 -5.58 0.24 6.45
C ALA A 110 -6.17 1.65 6.37
N TYR A 111 -6.92 1.92 5.31
CA TYR A 111 -7.64 3.19 5.14
C TYR A 111 -8.93 3.29 5.97
N THR A 112 -9.38 2.21 6.62
CA THR A 112 -10.62 2.18 7.44
C THR A 112 -10.34 2.37 8.92
N GLN A 113 -9.28 1.73 9.45
CA GLN A 113 -9.04 1.71 10.89
C GLN A 113 -8.40 3.02 11.36
N PRO A 114 -8.97 3.74 12.37
CA PRO A 114 -8.52 5.08 12.75
C PRO A 114 -7.02 5.19 13.05
N TYR A 115 -6.45 4.20 13.74
CA TYR A 115 -5.03 4.18 14.06
C TYR A 115 -4.15 4.03 12.80
N LEU A 116 -4.57 3.19 11.85
CA LEU A 116 -3.82 2.93 10.63
C LEU A 116 -3.95 4.07 9.63
N SER A 117 -5.17 4.58 9.44
CA SER A 117 -5.42 5.71 8.55
C SER A 117 -4.64 6.94 8.99
N GLU A 118 -4.51 7.17 10.31
CA GLU A 118 -3.69 8.28 10.83
C GLU A 118 -2.21 8.16 10.45
N ILE A 119 -1.64 6.94 10.50
CA ILE A 119 -0.27 6.69 10.04
C ILE A 119 -0.15 7.04 8.55
N LEU A 120 -1.16 6.69 7.74
CA LEU A 120 -1.17 7.00 6.31
C LEU A 120 -1.27 8.51 6.06
N TYR A 121 -2.15 9.20 6.78
CA TYR A 121 -2.31 10.65 6.63
C TYR A 121 -1.00 11.37 6.88
N GLN A 122 -0.31 11.07 7.99
CA GLN A 122 0.94 11.72 8.35
C GLN A 122 2.07 11.44 7.34
N LYS A 123 2.22 10.17 6.93
CA LYS A 123 3.27 9.78 5.97
C LYS A 123 3.01 10.38 4.59
N THR A 124 1.78 10.26 4.09
CA THR A 124 1.43 10.75 2.76
C THR A 124 1.42 12.27 2.70
N SER A 125 0.92 12.98 3.72
CA SER A 125 0.93 14.45 3.75
C SER A 125 2.35 15.03 3.66
N THR A 126 3.32 14.36 4.27
CA THR A 126 4.74 14.75 4.20
C THR A 126 5.27 14.67 2.76
N GLU A 127 4.94 13.61 2.03
CA GLU A 127 5.32 13.49 0.61
C GLU A 127 4.54 14.47 -0.28
N LEU A 128 3.25 14.64 -0.03
CA LEU A 128 2.40 15.59 -0.75
C LEU A 128 2.90 17.03 -0.60
N PHE A 129 3.34 17.42 0.59
CA PHE A 129 3.97 18.72 0.81
C PHE A 129 5.18 18.89 -0.11
N LYS A 130 6.09 17.91 -0.15
CA LYS A 130 7.29 17.96 -1.02
C LYS A 130 6.91 18.09 -2.50
N ILE A 131 5.91 17.32 -2.93
CA ILE A 131 5.50 17.20 -4.34
C ILE A 131 4.73 18.45 -4.80
N PHE A 132 3.78 18.93 -3.98
CA PHE A 132 2.77 19.89 -4.41
C PHE A 132 2.92 21.30 -3.80
N LYS A 133 3.88 21.55 -2.90
CA LYS A 133 4.09 22.88 -2.29
C LYS A 133 4.29 23.99 -3.31
N LYS A 134 4.95 23.72 -4.44
CA LYS A 134 5.13 24.68 -5.54
C LYS A 134 3.79 25.18 -6.12
N TYR A 135 2.77 24.32 -6.14
CA TYR A 135 1.44 24.61 -6.69
C TYR A 135 0.50 25.23 -5.64
N ASN A 136 0.89 25.16 -4.36
CA ASN A 136 0.10 25.60 -3.21
C ASN A 136 0.93 26.55 -2.32
N PRO A 137 1.29 27.75 -2.81
CA PRO A 137 2.25 28.62 -2.12
C PRO A 137 1.77 29.10 -0.76
N THR A 138 0.46 29.21 -0.53
CA THR A 138 -0.13 29.65 0.74
C THR A 138 -0.32 28.52 1.75
N TRP A 139 -0.35 27.26 1.32
CA TRP A 139 -0.58 26.10 2.18
C TRP A 139 0.60 25.81 3.10
N GLN A 140 0.36 25.61 4.38
CA GLN A 140 1.30 25.00 5.32
C GLN A 140 1.22 23.47 5.21
N GLU A 141 2.11 22.76 5.90
CA GLU A 141 2.10 21.30 5.95
C GLU A 141 0.77 20.73 6.50
N SER A 142 0.11 21.45 7.42
CA SER A 142 -1.21 21.09 7.94
C SER A 142 -2.30 21.07 6.87
N ASP A 143 -2.27 22.00 5.90
CA ASP A 143 -3.26 22.03 4.81
C ASP A 143 -3.14 20.77 3.92
N PHE A 144 -1.93 20.24 3.73
CA PHE A 144 -1.74 18.98 3.02
C PHE A 144 -2.23 17.78 3.81
N TYR A 145 -2.09 17.78 5.13
CA TYR A 145 -2.67 16.75 5.99
C TYR A 145 -4.21 16.76 5.92
N GLU A 146 -4.83 17.94 6.00
CA GLU A 146 -6.29 18.10 5.87
C GLU A 146 -6.80 17.64 4.49
N ALA A 147 -6.10 18.02 3.42
CA ALA A 147 -6.41 17.56 2.07
C ALA A 147 -6.24 16.04 1.92
N GLU A 148 -5.21 15.47 2.55
CA GLU A 148 -4.94 14.03 2.50
C GLU A 148 -6.03 13.20 3.16
N ILE A 149 -6.66 13.67 4.25
CA ILE A 149 -7.85 13.00 4.82
C ILE A 149 -8.91 12.78 3.72
N GLY A 150 -9.11 13.78 2.86
CA GLY A 150 -10.02 13.72 1.72
C GLY A 150 -9.55 12.76 0.62
N THR A 151 -8.32 12.90 0.11
CA THR A 151 -7.81 12.05 -0.97
C THR A 151 -7.62 10.60 -0.55
N SER A 152 -7.31 10.35 0.72
CA SER A 152 -7.27 9.03 1.32
C SER A 152 -8.66 8.37 1.39
N GLY A 153 -9.70 9.14 1.72
CA GLY A 153 -11.09 8.69 1.64
C GLY A 153 -11.52 8.33 0.21
N MET A 154 -11.05 9.10 -0.78
CA MET A 154 -11.22 8.75 -2.20
C MET A 154 -10.50 7.45 -2.54
N MET A 155 -9.25 7.27 -2.09
CA MET A 155 -8.43 6.10 -2.39
C MET A 155 -9.13 4.83 -1.91
N ARG A 156 -9.55 4.83 -0.65
CA ARG A 156 -10.36 3.76 -0.05
C ARG A 156 -11.60 3.44 -0.87
N SER A 157 -12.34 4.46 -1.29
CA SER A 157 -13.59 4.30 -2.04
C SER A 157 -13.36 3.69 -3.42
N PHE A 158 -12.27 4.08 -4.09
CA PHE A 158 -11.88 3.53 -5.40
C PHE A 158 -11.40 2.08 -5.30
N MET A 159 -10.71 1.73 -4.21
CA MET A 159 -10.28 0.35 -3.92
C MET A 159 -11.45 -0.56 -3.57
N LEU A 160 -12.48 -0.04 -2.87
CA LEU A 160 -13.70 -0.79 -2.51
C LEU A 160 -14.52 -1.26 -3.71
N LYS A 161 -14.41 -0.60 -4.86
CA LYS A 161 -15.16 -0.92 -6.07
C LYS A 161 -14.25 -1.59 -7.09
N PRO A 162 -14.23 -2.92 -7.24
CA PRO A 162 -13.44 -3.58 -8.28
C PRO A 162 -13.74 -3.06 -9.68
N CYS A 163 -12.77 -3.19 -10.58
CA CYS A 163 -12.96 -2.84 -11.98
C CYS A 163 -14.11 -3.66 -12.60
N ASP A 164 -14.81 -3.05 -13.54
CA ASP A 164 -15.84 -3.71 -14.33
C ASP A 164 -15.82 -3.20 -15.79
N LYS A 165 -16.78 -3.65 -16.59
CA LYS A 165 -16.86 -3.31 -18.02
C LYS A 165 -16.93 -1.80 -18.30
N TYR A 166 -17.40 -0.99 -17.35
CA TYR A 166 -17.50 0.46 -17.48
C TYR A 166 -16.38 1.19 -16.75
N PHE A 167 -15.96 0.67 -15.60
CA PHE A 167 -14.91 1.24 -14.77
C PHE A 167 -13.64 0.39 -14.85
N THR A 168 -12.96 0.47 -15.99
CA THR A 168 -11.70 -0.22 -16.26
C THR A 168 -10.55 0.36 -15.42
N LEU A 169 -9.43 -0.37 -15.29
CA LEU A 169 -8.26 0.09 -14.56
C LEU A 169 -7.77 1.46 -15.05
N ASN A 170 -7.65 1.66 -16.36
CA ASN A 170 -7.23 2.94 -16.93
C ASN A 170 -8.20 4.07 -16.59
N LYS A 171 -9.51 3.85 -16.71
CA LYS A 171 -10.52 4.85 -16.34
C LYS A 171 -10.52 5.16 -14.85
N LYS A 172 -10.27 4.15 -14.01
CA LYS A 172 -10.15 4.31 -12.56
C LYS A 172 -8.96 5.19 -12.21
N ILE A 173 -7.79 4.89 -12.77
CA ILE A 173 -6.56 5.66 -12.53
C ILE A 173 -6.70 7.08 -13.07
N GLU A 174 -7.15 7.25 -14.31
CA GLU A 174 -7.38 8.58 -14.90
C GLU A 174 -8.34 9.42 -14.06
N ARG A 175 -9.47 8.84 -13.65
CA ARG A 175 -10.47 9.55 -12.85
C ARG A 175 -9.92 9.92 -11.48
N PHE A 176 -9.23 8.99 -10.82
CA PHE A 176 -8.63 9.24 -9.51
C PHE A 176 -7.61 10.37 -9.60
N LEU A 177 -6.65 10.27 -10.52
CA LEU A 177 -5.57 11.23 -10.69
C LEU A 177 -6.10 12.63 -11.04
N SER A 178 -7.08 12.73 -11.95
CA SER A 178 -7.69 14.02 -12.27
C SER A 178 -8.32 14.67 -11.03
N MET A 179 -9.02 13.90 -10.20
CA MET A 179 -9.67 14.44 -9.00
C MET A 179 -8.63 14.82 -7.93
N SER A 180 -7.63 13.98 -7.69
CA SER A 180 -6.59 14.27 -6.70
C SER A 180 -5.69 15.44 -7.13
N PHE A 181 -5.33 15.53 -8.40
CA PHE A 181 -4.54 16.66 -8.91
C PHE A 181 -5.31 17.99 -8.83
N ASP A 182 -6.64 17.95 -8.93
CA ASP A 182 -7.48 19.14 -8.70
C ASP A 182 -7.46 19.59 -7.24
N VAL A 183 -7.46 18.67 -6.28
CA VAL A 183 -7.28 18.98 -4.85
C VAL A 183 -5.96 19.70 -4.61
N TYR A 184 -4.89 19.29 -5.30
CA TYR A 184 -3.55 19.88 -5.16
C TYR A 184 -3.23 21.00 -6.17
N HIS A 185 -4.25 21.52 -6.86
CA HIS A 185 -4.16 22.67 -7.78
C HIS A 185 -3.12 22.52 -8.91
N LEU A 186 -2.87 21.30 -9.39
CA LEU A 186 -2.00 21.07 -10.54
C LEU A 186 -2.66 21.58 -11.82
N GLY A 187 -1.93 22.27 -12.69
CA GLY A 187 -2.48 22.82 -13.94
C GLY A 187 -2.98 21.74 -14.90
N LYS A 188 -4.10 21.99 -15.59
CA LYS A 188 -4.76 20.99 -16.47
C LYS A 188 -3.88 20.45 -17.60
N GLU A 189 -2.99 21.27 -18.14
CA GLU A 189 -2.02 20.85 -19.14
C GLU A 189 -1.04 19.81 -18.56
N GLU A 190 -0.45 20.10 -17.38
CA GLU A 190 0.47 19.18 -16.70
C GLU A 190 -0.24 17.89 -16.25
N GLN A 191 -1.48 17.99 -15.76
CA GLN A 191 -2.32 16.81 -15.47
C GLN A 191 -2.45 15.90 -16.70
N GLY A 192 -2.78 16.48 -17.86
CA GLY A 192 -2.97 15.73 -19.11
C GLY A 192 -1.69 15.01 -19.55
N ILE A 193 -0.54 15.67 -19.44
CA ILE A 193 0.77 15.07 -19.76
C ILE A 193 1.04 13.87 -18.83
N ILE A 194 0.85 14.04 -17.52
CA ILE A 194 1.11 12.98 -16.53
C ILE A 194 0.19 11.79 -16.74
N ILE A 195 -1.11 12.03 -16.88
CA ILE A 195 -2.11 10.97 -17.07
C ILE A 195 -1.84 10.22 -18.39
N SER A 196 -1.53 10.93 -19.48
CA SER A 196 -1.19 10.29 -20.76
C SER A 196 0.07 9.43 -20.64
N TYR A 197 1.08 9.88 -19.89
CA TYR A 197 2.28 9.09 -19.65
C TYR A 197 1.95 7.83 -18.85
N ILE A 198 1.23 7.94 -17.73
CA ILE A 198 0.89 6.82 -16.85
C ILE A 198 0.04 5.77 -17.58
N THR A 199 -0.94 6.19 -18.36
CA THR A 199 -1.80 5.29 -19.14
C THR A 199 -1.06 4.58 -20.28
N SER A 200 0.12 5.07 -20.69
CA SER A 200 0.99 4.42 -21.67
C SER A 200 1.89 3.33 -21.06
N LEU A 201 2.03 3.30 -19.73
CA LEU A 201 2.84 2.31 -19.03
C LEU A 201 2.16 0.94 -19.00
N ASP A 202 2.96 -0.13 -19.04
CA ASP A 202 2.48 -1.48 -18.71
C ASP A 202 2.33 -1.64 -17.20
N LEU A 203 1.25 -1.05 -16.66
CA LEU A 203 0.96 -1.04 -15.23
C LEU A 203 0.75 -2.44 -14.66
N ILE A 204 0.28 -3.40 -15.46
CA ILE A 204 0.09 -4.78 -15.01
C ILE A 204 1.45 -5.43 -14.76
N SER A 205 2.36 -5.36 -15.73
CA SER A 205 3.71 -5.90 -15.59
C SER A 205 4.48 -5.20 -14.46
N ILE A 206 4.42 -3.86 -14.39
CA ILE A 206 5.05 -3.09 -13.31
C ILE A 206 4.52 -3.53 -11.95
N SER A 207 3.20 -3.59 -11.78
CA SER A 207 2.56 -3.96 -10.51
C SER A 207 2.88 -5.39 -10.09
N ASN A 208 2.91 -6.33 -11.03
CA ASN A 208 3.36 -7.71 -10.76
C ASN A 208 4.81 -7.76 -10.27
N ASN A 209 5.69 -6.96 -10.86
CA ASN A 209 7.09 -6.86 -10.41
C ASN A 209 7.19 -6.22 -9.02
N VAL A 210 6.36 -5.21 -8.71
CA VAL A 210 6.27 -4.62 -7.37
C VAL A 210 5.83 -5.66 -6.35
N MET A 211 4.77 -6.41 -6.63
CA MET A 211 4.27 -7.45 -5.74
C MET A 211 5.30 -8.56 -5.51
N LYS A 212 5.97 -9.03 -6.57
CA LYS A 212 7.06 -10.03 -6.44
C LYS A 212 8.18 -9.52 -5.52
N LYS A 213 8.59 -8.26 -5.69
CA LYS A 213 9.64 -7.66 -4.86
C LYS A 213 9.15 -7.50 -3.42
N LEU A 214 7.93 -7.02 -3.21
CA LEU A 214 7.31 -6.91 -1.90
C LEU A 214 7.31 -8.27 -1.20
N PHE A 215 6.80 -9.32 -1.85
CA PHE A 215 6.77 -10.66 -1.27
C PHE A 215 8.17 -11.16 -0.91
N SER A 216 9.15 -11.00 -1.80
CA SER A 216 10.53 -11.35 -1.50
C SER A 216 11.09 -10.56 -0.30
N THR A 217 10.79 -9.26 -0.20
CA THR A 217 11.19 -8.44 0.96
C THR A 217 10.49 -8.91 2.23
N LEU A 218 9.20 -9.24 2.19
CA LEU A 218 8.46 -9.74 3.34
C LEU A 218 9.01 -11.09 3.82
N GLU A 219 9.28 -12.02 2.89
CA GLU A 219 9.92 -13.31 3.20
C GLU A 219 11.27 -13.13 3.90
N MET A 220 12.09 -12.18 3.43
CA MET A 220 13.39 -11.88 4.05
C MET A 220 13.26 -11.19 5.42
N THR A 221 12.39 -10.19 5.53
CA THR A 221 12.18 -9.41 6.76
C THR A 221 11.60 -10.26 7.88
N PHE A 222 10.68 -11.16 7.54
CA PHE A 222 9.94 -11.99 8.49
C PHE A 222 10.39 -13.46 8.50
N ASP A 223 11.46 -13.81 7.79
CA ASP A 223 12.08 -15.15 7.77
C ASP A 223 11.07 -16.29 7.53
N PHE A 224 10.26 -16.16 6.48
CA PHE A 224 9.31 -17.20 6.05
C PHE A 224 9.28 -17.35 4.53
N LYS A 225 8.56 -18.37 4.04
CA LYS A 225 8.27 -18.56 2.62
C LYS A 225 6.76 -18.61 2.38
N PHE A 226 6.31 -17.89 1.37
CA PHE A 226 4.94 -18.04 0.88
C PHE A 226 4.77 -19.42 0.25
N SER A 227 3.56 -19.95 0.32
CA SER A 227 3.19 -21.17 -0.39
C SER A 227 3.34 -20.89 -1.88
N ASN A 228 4.18 -21.64 -2.60
CA ASN A 228 4.36 -21.45 -4.03
C ASN A 228 3.00 -21.54 -4.76
N GLU A 229 2.53 -20.45 -5.37
CA GLU A 229 1.57 -20.52 -6.47
C GLU A 229 2.27 -21.11 -7.69
N ASN A 230 2.55 -22.42 -7.66
CA ASN A 230 2.97 -23.23 -8.81
C ASN A 230 2.83 -24.71 -8.45
N GLU A 231 1.62 -25.11 -8.06
CA GLU A 231 1.16 -26.50 -8.11
C GLU A 231 -0.37 -26.46 -8.05
N ASN A 232 -1.00 -26.16 -9.19
CA ASN A 232 -2.23 -26.78 -9.70
C ASN A 232 -2.89 -25.90 -10.79
N ASN A 233 -2.61 -26.31 -12.04
CA ASN A 233 -3.37 -26.13 -13.29
C ASN A 233 -3.93 -24.75 -13.67
#